data_AF-A0A3M1W515-F1
#
_entry.id   AF-A0A3M1W515-F1
#
_cell.length_a   1.000
_cell.length_b   1.000
_cell.length_c   1.000
_cell.angle_alpha   90.00
_cell.angle_beta   90.00
_cell.angle_gamma   90.00
#
_symmetry.space_group_name_H-M   'P 1'
#
loop_
_entity.id
_entity.type
_entity.pdbx_description
1 polymer ?
#
loop_
_entity_poly.entity_id
_entity_poly.type
_entity_poly.pdbx_seq_one_letter_code
_entity_poly.pdbx_strand_id
1 'polypeptide(L)'
;MAFKVKDYLDLVRLLQEHPEWRAELRRLLLTDELLALPELVRSLAETQRRTEEQVTALADAQRRTEERLEALADAQRRTEERLEALANAQRRTEERLSHVEEQIAHLTDAQRRTEERLEALANAQRRTEERLEA
;
A
#
# COMPACT_ATOMS: atom_id res chain seq x y z
N MET A 1 77.50 20.35 -3.16
CA MET A 1 77.40 20.75 -4.57
C MET A 1 75.92 20.95 -4.90
N ALA A 2 75.55 22.00 -5.63
CA ALA A 2 74.15 22.25 -6.00
C ALA A 2 73.80 21.41 -7.23
N PHE A 3 72.75 20.59 -7.14
CA PHE A 3 72.18 19.86 -8.27
C PHE A 3 71.58 20.86 -9.27
N LYS A 4 72.10 20.91 -10.50
CA LYS A 4 71.68 21.86 -11.53
C LYS A 4 70.70 21.21 -12.50
N VAL A 5 69.95 22.04 -13.24
CA VAL A 5 68.97 21.58 -14.25
C VAL A 5 69.61 20.69 -15.33
N LYS A 6 70.88 20.95 -15.67
CA LYS A 6 71.64 20.09 -16.60
C LYS A 6 71.82 18.67 -16.04
N ASP A 7 72.12 18.56 -14.75
CA ASP A 7 72.30 17.27 -14.06
C ASP A 7 70.99 16.46 -14.02
N TYR A 8 69.82 17.13 -13.95
CA TYR A 8 68.50 16.49 -14.06
C TYR A 8 68.26 15.91 -15.47
N LEU A 9 68.53 16.69 -16.53
CA LEU A 9 68.33 16.23 -17.91
C LEU A 9 69.28 15.09 -18.28
N ASP A 10 70.52 15.15 -17.80
CA ASP A 10 71.51 14.09 -17.97
C ASP A 10 71.08 12.81 -17.22
N LEU A 11 70.53 12.93 -16.01
CA LEU A 11 69.93 11.81 -15.27
C LEU A 11 68.72 11.20 -16.00
N VAL A 12 67.84 12.02 -16.57
CA VAL A 12 66.68 11.53 -17.35
C VAL A 12 67.12 10.77 -18.60
N ARG A 13 68.15 11.24 -19.31
CA ARG A 13 68.72 10.53 -20.47
C ARG A 13 69.34 9.19 -20.08
N LEU A 14 70.14 9.16 -19.01
CA LEU A 14 70.73 7.92 -18.50
C LEU A 14 69.66 6.90 -18.09
N LEU A 15 68.55 7.34 -17.48
CA LEU A 15 67.43 6.46 -17.13
C LEU A 15 66.63 5.95 -18.35
N GLN A 16 66.71 6.64 -19.50
CA GLN A 16 66.12 6.18 -20.76
C GLN A 16 67.00 5.16 -21.46
N GLU A 17 68.33 5.34 -21.40
CA GLU A 17 69.31 4.42 -21.99
C GLU A 17 69.49 3.14 -21.16
N HIS A 18 69.31 3.22 -19.83
CA HIS A 18 69.47 2.12 -18.89
C HIS A 18 68.13 1.73 -18.22
N PRO A 19 67.33 0.84 -18.82
CA PRO A 19 66.02 0.43 -18.28
C PRO A 19 66.11 -0.22 -16.89
N GLU A 20 67.25 -0.83 -16.54
CA GLU A 20 67.56 -1.40 -15.22
C GLU A 20 67.59 -0.33 -14.12
N TRP A 21 68.16 0.85 -14.38
CA TRP A 21 68.21 1.94 -13.40
C TRP A 21 66.85 2.58 -13.21
N ARG A 22 66.05 2.66 -14.27
CA ARG A 22 64.65 3.07 -14.19
C ARG A 22 63.82 2.08 -13.36
N ALA A 23 64.06 0.78 -13.49
CA ALA A 23 63.39 -0.24 -12.69
C ALA A 23 63.76 -0.14 -11.20
N GLU A 24 65.05 0.06 -10.88
CA GLU A 24 65.50 0.23 -9.49
C GLU A 24 64.97 1.54 -8.87
N LEU A 25 65.01 2.64 -9.62
CA LEU A 25 64.43 3.91 -9.19
C LEU A 25 62.92 3.81 -8.99
N ARG A 26 62.22 3.08 -9.87
CA ARG A 26 60.80 2.76 -9.71
C ARG A 26 60.57 1.95 -8.44
N ARG A 27 61.38 0.93 -8.14
CA ARG A 27 61.23 0.11 -6.93
C ARG A 27 61.44 0.93 -5.64
N LEU A 28 62.37 1.89 -5.66
CA LEU A 28 62.68 2.74 -4.50
C LEU A 28 61.63 3.85 -4.27
N LEU A 29 61.04 4.40 -5.34
CA LEU A 29 60.12 5.54 -5.26
C LEU A 29 58.63 5.16 -5.37
N LEU A 30 58.32 4.12 -6.16
CA LEU A 30 56.97 3.62 -6.40
C LEU A 30 56.87 2.24 -5.78
N THR A 31 56.52 2.21 -4.48
CA THR A 31 56.19 0.98 -3.78
C THR A 31 55.04 0.25 -4.49
N ASP A 32 54.95 -1.07 -4.30
CA ASP A 32 53.90 -1.89 -4.91
C ASP A 32 52.48 -1.37 -4.58
N GLU A 33 52.31 -0.76 -3.41
CA GLU A 33 51.06 -0.12 -2.99
C GLU A 33 50.67 1.07 -3.90
N LEU A 34 51.62 1.96 -4.21
CA LEU A 34 51.38 3.09 -5.13
C LEU A 34 51.12 2.62 -6.56
N LEU A 35 51.75 1.52 -6.98
CA LEU A 35 51.51 0.92 -8.29
C LEU A 35 50.14 0.23 -8.40
N ALA A 36 49.58 -0.23 -7.27
CA ALA A 36 48.26 -0.86 -7.21
C ALA A 36 47.10 0.16 -7.13
N LEU A 37 47.36 1.42 -6.72
CA LEU A 37 46.33 2.45 -6.56
C LEU A 37 45.42 2.64 -7.78
N PRO A 38 45.90 2.70 -9.05
CA PRO A 38 45.01 2.87 -10.20
C PRO A 38 44.01 1.72 -10.34
N GLU A 39 44.41 0.50 -9.99
CA GLU A 39 43.53 -0.67 -10.04
C GLU A 39 42.51 -0.64 -8.90
N LEU A 40 42.94 -0.27 -7.68
CA LEU A 40 42.04 -0.07 -6.54
C LEU A 40 41.00 1.01 -6.82
N VAL A 41 41.41 2.13 -7.44
CA VAL A 41 40.49 3.21 -7.82
C VAL A 41 39.50 2.74 -8.89
N ARG A 42 39.92 1.94 -9.88
CA ARG A 42 39.01 1.34 -10.87
C ARG A 42 38.01 0.39 -10.22
N SER A 43 38.47 -0.50 -9.35
CA SER A 43 37.63 -1.44 -8.60
C SER A 43 36.62 -0.72 -7.71
N LEU A 44 37.04 0.35 -7.03
CA LEU A 44 36.16 1.20 -6.22
C LEU A 44 35.12 1.91 -7.08
N ALA A 45 35.52 2.47 -8.22
CA ALA A 45 34.61 3.15 -9.15
C ALA A 45 33.54 2.19 -9.71
N GLU A 46 33.93 0.96 -10.04
CA GLU A 46 32.99 -0.06 -10.50
C GLU A 46 32.02 -0.49 -9.40
N THR A 47 32.53 -0.69 -8.18
CA THR A 47 31.69 -1.00 -7.01
C THR A 47 30.72 0.13 -6.72
N GLN A 48 31.19 1.38 -6.75
CA GLN A 48 30.36 2.57 -6.55
C GLN A 48 29.25 2.65 -7.61
N ARG A 49 29.59 2.47 -8.89
CA ARG A 49 28.59 2.46 -9.97
C ARG A 49 27.52 1.41 -9.75
N ARG A 50 27.91 0.19 -9.36
CA ARG A 50 26.97 -0.89 -9.04
C ARG A 50 26.05 -0.52 -7.88
N THR A 51 26.58 0.14 -6.84
CA THR A 51 25.77 0.63 -5.73
C THR A 51 24.80 1.73 -6.16
N GLU A 52 25.21 2.67 -7.01
CA GLU A 52 24.33 3.70 -7.56
C GLU A 52 23.18 3.11 -8.39
N GLU A 53 23.47 2.10 -9.20
CA GLU A 53 22.46 1.35 -9.96
C GLU A 53 21.47 0.63 -9.02
N GLN A 54 21.96 0.01 -7.94
CA GLN A 54 21.11 -0.64 -6.93
C GLN A 54 20.23 0.37 -6.18
N VAL A 55 20.79 1.51 -5.79
CA VAL A 55 20.03 2.59 -5.11
C VAL A 55 18.94 3.14 -6.01
N THR A 56 19.24 3.33 -7.30
CA THR A 56 18.23 3.78 -8.28
C THR A 56 17.10 2.76 -8.42
N ALA A 57 17.44 1.47 -8.55
CA ALA A 57 16.44 0.41 -8.62
C ALA A 57 15.57 0.31 -7.36
N LEU A 58 16.16 0.55 -6.18
CA LEU A 58 15.43 0.60 -4.91
C LEU A 58 14.49 1.82 -4.86
N ALA A 59 14.93 2.99 -5.30
CA ALA A 59 14.08 4.19 -5.37
C ALA A 59 12.87 3.96 -6.29
N ASP A 60 13.06 3.32 -7.45
CA ASP A 60 11.97 2.98 -8.37
C ASP A 60 11.02 1.92 -7.80
N ALA A 61 11.55 0.94 -7.05
CA ALA A 61 10.73 -0.03 -6.34
C ALA A 61 9.92 0.61 -5.21
N GLN A 62 10.51 1.56 -4.50
CA GLN A 62 9.85 2.33 -3.45
C GLN A 62 8.72 3.19 -4.03
N ARG A 63 8.97 3.95 -5.10
CA ARG A 63 7.93 4.75 -5.77
C ARG A 63 6.73 3.90 -6.21
N ARG A 64 6.99 2.74 -6.83
CA ARG A 64 5.92 1.80 -7.23
C ARG A 64 5.13 1.25 -6.03
N THR A 65 5.79 1.12 -4.88
CA THR A 65 5.13 0.69 -3.63
C THR A 65 4.26 1.80 -3.06
N GLU A 66 4.74 3.04 -3.06
CA GLU A 66 3.98 4.22 -2.64
C GLU A 66 2.70 4.40 -3.49
N GLU A 67 2.81 4.29 -4.82
CA GLU A 67 1.66 4.34 -5.74
C GLU A 67 0.62 3.25 -5.45
N ARG A 68 1.07 2.03 -5.13
CA ARG A 68 0.18 0.92 -4.76
C ARG A 68 -0.51 1.16 -3.42
N LEU A 69 0.18 1.76 -2.46
CA LEU A 69 -0.39 2.10 -1.15
C LEU A 69 -1.45 3.20 -1.28
N GLU A 70 -1.22 4.21 -2.13
CA GLU A 70 -2.21 5.25 -2.42
C GLU A 70 -3.46 4.66 -3.06
N ALA A 71 -3.30 3.79 -4.07
CA ALA A 71 -4.42 3.10 -4.70
C ALA A 71 -5.21 2.21 -3.71
N LEU A 72 -4.53 1.57 -2.76
CA LEU A 72 -5.15 0.77 -1.71
C LEU A 72 -5.94 1.66 -0.73
N ALA A 73 -5.39 2.80 -0.32
CA ALA A 73 -6.07 3.75 0.55
C ALA A 73 -7.36 4.29 -0.10
N ASP A 74 -7.33 4.59 -1.40
CA ASP A 74 -8.51 5.02 -2.15
C ASP A 74 -9.55 3.90 -2.34
N ALA A 75 -9.11 2.64 -2.52
CA ALA A 75 -10.01 1.50 -2.53
C ALA A 75 -10.67 1.27 -1.16
N GLN A 76 -9.91 1.46 -0.08
CA GLN A 76 -10.41 1.37 1.29
C GLN A 76 -11.47 2.44 1.56
N ARG A 77 -11.19 3.71 1.25
CA ARG A 77 -12.16 4.82 1.42
C ARG A 77 -13.48 4.55 0.70
N ARG A 78 -13.43 4.10 -0.56
CA ARG A 78 -14.63 3.72 -1.32
C ARG A 78 -15.40 2.55 -0.70
N THR A 79 -14.69 1.63 -0.04
CA THR A 79 -15.30 0.50 0.66
C THR A 79 -16.00 0.97 1.94
N GLU A 80 -15.37 1.87 2.70
CA GLU A 80 -15.96 2.49 3.90
C GLU A 80 -17.24 3.25 3.56
N GLU A 81 -17.23 4.08 2.50
CA GLU A 81 -18.42 4.79 2.01
C GLU A 81 -19.57 3.83 1.64
N ARG A 82 -19.25 2.71 0.97
CA ARG A 82 -20.25 1.68 0.62
C ARG A 82 -20.82 0.99 1.84
N LEU A 83 -19.99 0.71 2.85
CA LEU A 83 -20.43 0.10 4.10
C LEU A 83 -21.35 1.05 4.87
N GLU A 84 -21.03 2.34 4.90
CA GLU A 84 -21.89 3.36 5.52
C GLU A 84 -23.24 3.47 4.81
N ALA A 85 -23.24 3.48 3.46
CA ALA A 85 -24.47 3.47 2.67
C ALA A 85 -25.32 2.21 2.94
N LEU A 86 -24.69 1.05 3.05
CA LEU A 86 -25.38 -0.20 3.37
C LEU A 86 -25.97 -0.19 4.79
N ALA A 87 -25.24 0.31 5.78
CA ALA A 87 -25.73 0.45 7.15
C ALA A 87 -26.92 1.40 7.24
N ASN A 88 -26.91 2.51 6.48
CA ASN A 88 -28.05 3.42 6.38
C ASN A 88 -29.26 2.74 5.73
N ALA A 89 -29.06 2.00 4.63
CA ALA A 89 -30.13 1.27 3.95
C ALA A 89 -30.73 0.17 4.84
N GLN A 90 -29.89 -0.52 5.63
CA GLN A 90 -30.34 -1.52 6.60
C GLN A 90 -31.21 -0.87 7.69
N ARG A 91 -30.76 0.24 8.30
CA ARG A 91 -31.56 0.97 9.31
C ARG A 91 -32.93 1.37 8.77
N ARG A 92 -33.00 1.92 7.56
CA ARG A 92 -34.29 2.26 6.92
C ARG A 92 -35.17 1.04 6.68
N THR A 93 -34.56 -0.11 6.39
CA THR A 93 -35.31 -1.37 6.20
C THR A 93 -35.86 -1.87 7.54
N GLU A 94 -35.07 -1.82 8.61
CA GLU A 94 -35.48 -2.15 9.97
C GLU A 94 -36.65 -1.27 10.43
N GLU A 95 -36.57 0.05 10.23
CA GLU A 95 -37.67 0.98 10.53
C GLU A 95 -38.96 0.64 9.79
N ARG A 96 -38.87 0.31 8.50
CA ARG A 96 -40.03 -0.11 7.70
C ARG A 96 -40.62 -1.43 8.18
N LEU A 97 -39.77 -2.39 8.58
CA LEU A 97 -40.23 -3.66 9.15
C LEU A 97 -40.96 -3.42 10.47
N SER A 98 -40.43 -2.62 11.37
CA SER A 98 -41.12 -2.27 12.63
C SER A 98 -42.47 -1.61 12.38
N HIS A 99 -42.58 -0.73 11.38
CA HIS A 99 -43.87 -0.14 11.02
C HIS A 99 -44.87 -1.18 10.48
N VAL A 100 -44.42 -2.12 9.66
CA VAL A 100 -45.26 -3.22 9.14
C VAL A 100 -45.71 -4.14 10.27
N GLU A 101 -44.83 -4.46 11.22
CA GLU A 101 -45.17 -5.24 12.42
C GLU A 101 -46.27 -4.57 13.24
N GLU A 102 -46.18 -3.26 13.45
CA GLU A 102 -47.21 -2.46 14.13
C GLU A 102 -48.55 -2.50 13.39
N GLN A 103 -48.54 -2.32 12.06
CA GLN A 103 -49.75 -2.40 11.24
C GLN A 103 -50.40 -3.78 11.30
N ILE A 104 -49.61 -4.86 11.28
CA ILE A 104 -50.11 -6.23 11.42
C ILE A 104 -50.75 -6.43 12.79
N ALA A 105 -50.15 -5.92 13.87
CA ALA A 105 -50.73 -5.98 15.20
C ALA A 105 -52.09 -5.26 15.26
N HIS A 106 -52.20 -4.07 14.67
CA HIS A 106 -53.47 -3.34 14.57
C HIS A 106 -54.53 -4.08 13.77
N LEU A 107 -54.17 -4.65 12.61
CA LEU A 107 -55.08 -5.45 11.79
C LEU A 107 -55.57 -6.69 12.53
N THR A 108 -54.68 -7.34 13.28
CA THR A 108 -55.01 -8.52 14.10
C THR A 108 -56.04 -8.18 15.17
N ASP A 109 -55.88 -7.06 15.89
CA ASP A 109 -56.86 -6.63 16.89
C ASP A 109 -58.19 -6.20 16.24
N ALA A 110 -58.15 -5.50 15.09
CA ALA A 110 -59.35 -5.13 14.36
C ALA A 110 -60.12 -6.36 13.84
N GLN A 111 -59.41 -7.39 13.39
CA GLN A 111 -60.00 -8.67 12.99
C GLN A 111 -60.68 -9.35 14.18
N ARG A 112 -60.00 -9.47 15.33
CA ARG A 112 -60.58 -10.05 16.55
C ARG A 112 -61.88 -9.36 16.97
N ARG A 113 -61.89 -8.01 16.99
CA ARG A 113 -63.11 -7.24 17.29
C ARG A 113 -64.23 -7.49 16.29
N THR A 114 -63.89 -7.71 15.02
CA THR A 114 -64.89 -8.01 13.98
C THR A 114 -65.47 -9.40 14.19
N GLU A 115 -64.63 -10.40 14.50
CA GLU A 115 -65.06 -11.75 14.85
C GLU A 115 -66.00 -11.76 16.07
N GLU A 116 -65.66 -11.04 17.15
CA GLU A 116 -66.51 -10.89 18.34
C GLU A 116 -67.89 -10.26 18.00
N ARG A 117 -67.92 -9.24 17.13
CA ARG A 117 -69.17 -8.59 16.70
C ARG A 117 -70.03 -9.50 15.83
N LEU A 118 -69.40 -10.30 14.96
CA LEU A 118 -70.10 -11.29 14.14
C LEU A 118 -70.72 -12.39 15.00
N GLU A 119 -70.00 -12.87 16.03
CA GLU A 119 -70.53 -13.83 16.98
C GLU A 119 -71.73 -13.26 17.76
N ALA A 120 -71.63 -12.02 18.23
CA ALA A 120 -72.73 -11.33 18.89
C ALA A 120 -73.96 -11.18 17.98
N LEU A 121 -73.77 -10.85 16.71
CA LEU A 121 -74.84 -10.74 15.72
C LEU A 121 -75.50 -12.10 15.44
N ALA A 122 -74.70 -13.15 15.25
CA ALA A 122 -75.20 -14.51 15.04
C ALA A 122 -76.05 -14.99 16.23
N ASN A 123 -75.60 -14.67 17.46
CA ASN A 123 -76.36 -14.98 18.67
C ASN A 123 -77.67 -14.18 18.77
N ALA A 124 -77.67 -12.90 18.37
CA ALA A 124 -78.88 -12.09 18.35
C ALA A 124 -79.88 -12.60 17.30
N GLN A 125 -79.40 -12.98 16.11
CA GLN A 125 -80.22 -13.56 15.05
C GLN A 125 -80.90 -14.87 15.50
N ARG A 126 -80.14 -15.79 16.11
CA ARG A 126 -80.69 -17.04 16.65
C ARG A 126 -81.83 -16.80 17.64
N ARG A 127 -81.67 -15.83 18.56
CA ARG A 127 -82.72 -15.46 19.52
C ARG A 127 -83.95 -14.87 18.84
N THR A 128 -83.79 -14.12 17.75
CA THR A 128 -84.94 -13.59 17.00
C THR A 128 -85.67 -14.68 16.23
N GLU A 129 -84.94 -15.65 15.67
CA GLU A 129 -85.51 -16.81 14.98
C GLU A 129 -86.31 -17.69 15.96
N GLU A 130 -85.73 -18.04 17.11
CA GLU A 130 -86.41 -18.78 18.19
C GLU A 130 -87.71 -18.11 18.66
N ARG A 131 -87.75 -16.77 18.70
CA ARG A 131 -88.95 -16.01 19.08
C ARG A 131 -90.03 -15.95 18.01
N LEU A 132 -89.67 -16.13 16.74
CA LEU A 132 -90.64 -16.15 15.63
C LEU A 132 -91.25 -17.55 15.44
N GLU A 133 -90.54 -18.59 15.87
CA GLU A 133 -91.00 -19.98 15.82
C GLU A 133 -91.90 -20.38 17.01
N ALA A 134 -91.89 -19.61 18.10
CA ALA A 134 -92.70 -19.82 19.31
C ALA A 134 -94.06 -19.09 19.25
#